data_AF-A0A4U2MUJ2-F1
#
_entry.id   AF-A0A4U2MUJ2-F1
#
_cell.length_a   1.000
_cell.length_b   1.000
_cell.length_c   1.000
_cell.angle_alpha   90.00
_cell.angle_beta   90.00
_cell.angle_gamma   90.00
#
_symmetry.space_group_name_H-M   'P 1'
#
loop_
_entity.id
_entity.type
_entity.pdbx_description
1 polymer ?
#
loop_
_entity_poly.entity_id
_entity_poly.type
_entity_poly.pdbx_seq_one_letter_code
_entity_poly.pdbx_strand_id
1 'polypeptide(L)'
;MAKSLVLAEKPSVARDIANVLKCNKKGNGFLEGDKYIVTWALGHLVTLADPEMYDKKYQKWNLEDLPMLPDRLKLSVIKQSGKQFNSVKSQLNRNDVNEIIIATDAGREGELVARWIIAKSKVNKPIKRLWISSVTDKAIKDGFSNLKPGKAYENLYFAAVARSEADWYIGLNATRALTTKYNAQLNCGRVQTPTVAMIAAREDEIKNFKPQVYYGIEAQTGSVKLTWQDTNGNNRSFNKEKIDSIVKSLDKQNATVVEIDKKQKKSFSPGLYDLTELQRDANKKFGYSA
;
A
#
# COMPACT_ATOMS: atom_id res chain seq x y z
N MET A 1 -30.52 -28.81 4.60
CA MET A 1 -29.31 -29.15 3.83
C MET A 1 -28.19 -28.22 4.27
N ALA A 2 -26.97 -28.75 4.46
CA ALA A 2 -25.83 -27.94 4.88
C ALA A 2 -25.36 -27.01 3.75
N LYS A 3 -24.89 -25.81 4.11
CA LYS A 3 -24.42 -24.77 3.21
C LYS A 3 -23.03 -24.27 3.58
N SER A 4 -22.30 -23.78 2.59
CA SER A 4 -21.02 -23.08 2.79
C SER A 4 -21.27 -21.57 2.80
N LEU A 5 -20.69 -20.86 3.77
CA LEU A 5 -20.74 -19.40 3.79
C LEU A 5 -19.52 -18.83 3.07
N VAL A 6 -19.73 -17.94 2.10
CA VAL A 6 -18.68 -17.22 1.39
C VAL A 6 -18.59 -15.79 1.94
N LEU A 7 -17.41 -15.40 2.44
CA LEU A 7 -17.14 -14.06 2.97
C LEU A 7 -16.26 -13.28 1.99
N ALA A 8 -16.87 -12.37 1.24
CA ALA A 8 -16.16 -11.45 0.34
C ALA A 8 -15.73 -10.16 1.05
N GLU A 9 -14.87 -9.36 0.43
CA GLU A 9 -14.38 -8.10 1.02
C GLU A 9 -15.34 -6.92 0.86
N LYS A 10 -16.11 -6.91 -0.23
CA LYS A 10 -16.98 -5.79 -0.60
C LYS A 10 -18.24 -6.26 -1.34
N PRO A 11 -19.30 -5.44 -1.39
CA PRO A 11 -20.60 -5.84 -1.95
C PRO A 11 -20.56 -6.13 -3.46
N SER A 12 -19.66 -5.49 -4.22
CA SER A 12 -19.52 -5.76 -5.66
C SER A 12 -19.01 -7.18 -5.91
N VAL A 13 -17.89 -7.55 -5.29
CA VAL A 13 -17.30 -8.89 -5.41
C VAL A 13 -18.27 -9.98 -4.93
N ALA A 14 -19.00 -9.73 -3.84
CA ALA A 14 -20.04 -10.66 -3.38
C ALA A 14 -21.15 -10.87 -4.41
N ARG A 15 -21.55 -9.83 -5.15
CA ARG A 15 -22.56 -9.96 -6.21
C ARG A 15 -22.04 -10.80 -7.38
N ASP A 16 -20.81 -10.56 -7.81
CA ASP A 16 -20.19 -11.32 -8.90
C ASP A 16 -20.08 -12.81 -8.53
N ILE A 17 -19.63 -13.11 -7.31
CA ILE A 17 -19.57 -14.47 -6.79
C ILE A 17 -20.97 -15.08 -6.67
N ALA A 18 -21.94 -14.35 -6.11
CA ALA A 18 -23.30 -14.83 -5.95
C ALA A 18 -23.96 -15.17 -7.29
N ASN A 19 -23.73 -14.37 -8.33
CA ASN A 19 -24.23 -14.64 -9.68
C ASN A 19 -23.71 -15.98 -10.21
N VAL A 20 -22.40 -16.22 -10.10
CA VAL A 20 -21.77 -17.48 -10.53
C VAL A 20 -22.28 -18.69 -9.72
N LEU A 21 -22.49 -18.51 -8.41
CA LEU A 21 -22.98 -19.55 -7.51
C LEU A 21 -24.51 -19.70 -7.49
N LYS A 22 -25.24 -18.91 -8.30
CA LYS A 22 -26.71 -18.90 -8.39
C LYS A 22 -27.40 -18.55 -7.05
N CYS A 23 -26.80 -17.67 -6.27
CA CYS A 23 -27.34 -17.15 -5.01
C CYS A 23 -28.30 -15.97 -5.26
N ASN A 24 -29.55 -16.28 -5.62
CA ASN A 24 -30.52 -15.28 -6.07
C ASN A 24 -31.39 -14.69 -4.94
N LYS A 25 -31.46 -15.32 -3.77
CA LYS A 25 -32.30 -14.85 -2.66
C LYS A 25 -31.59 -13.74 -1.91
N LYS A 26 -32.15 -12.53 -1.92
CA LYS A 26 -31.57 -11.37 -1.24
C LYS A 26 -32.00 -11.33 0.23
N GLY A 27 -31.03 -11.14 1.12
CA GLY A 27 -31.25 -10.88 2.54
C GLY A 27 -30.53 -9.60 2.99
N ASN A 28 -30.65 -9.28 4.28
CA ASN A 28 -30.00 -8.10 4.84
C ASN A 28 -28.49 -8.34 5.04
N GLY A 29 -27.70 -7.95 4.03
CA GLY A 29 -26.23 -8.09 4.04
C GLY A 29 -25.73 -9.44 3.54
N PHE A 30 -26.55 -10.20 2.82
CA PHE A 30 -26.15 -11.47 2.20
C PHE A 30 -27.03 -11.83 0.99
N LEU A 31 -26.55 -12.78 0.20
CA LEU A 31 -27.22 -13.41 -0.94
C LEU A 31 -27.20 -14.92 -0.72
N GLU A 32 -28.31 -15.61 -0.93
CA GLU A 32 -28.46 -17.01 -0.60
C GLU A 32 -28.93 -17.83 -1.81
N GLY A 33 -28.32 -19.00 -1.98
CA GLY A 33 -28.71 -20.04 -2.92
C GLY A 33 -28.90 -21.37 -2.21
N ASP A 34 -28.97 -22.45 -2.96
CA ASP A 34 -29.25 -23.77 -2.39
C ASP A 34 -28.07 -24.30 -1.56
N LYS A 35 -26.84 -24.08 -2.03
CA LYS A 35 -25.60 -24.59 -1.42
C LYS A 35 -24.76 -23.52 -0.72
N TYR A 36 -24.93 -22.25 -1.09
CA TYR A 36 -24.05 -21.16 -0.66
C TYR A 36 -24.83 -19.99 -0.07
N ILE A 37 -24.22 -19.36 0.93
CA ILE A 37 -24.62 -18.05 1.45
C ILE A 37 -23.44 -17.11 1.23
N VAL A 38 -23.59 -16.10 0.36
CA VAL A 38 -22.56 -15.11 0.09
C VAL A 38 -22.84 -13.85 0.90
N THR A 39 -21.91 -13.47 1.76
CA THR A 39 -21.93 -12.22 2.51
C THR A 39 -20.63 -11.46 2.27
N TRP A 40 -20.53 -10.23 2.77
CA TRP A 40 -19.40 -9.36 2.51
C TRP A 40 -19.03 -8.52 3.72
N ALA A 41 -17.76 -8.15 3.76
CA ALA A 41 -17.27 -7.06 4.58
C ALA A 41 -17.48 -5.71 3.87
N LEU A 42 -16.98 -4.64 4.50
CA LEU A 42 -16.90 -3.30 3.93
C LEU A 42 -15.48 -2.78 4.17
N GLY A 43 -14.49 -3.56 3.74
CA GLY A 43 -13.13 -3.49 4.30
C GLY A 43 -13.11 -4.02 5.74
N HIS A 44 -12.37 -3.36 6.64
CA HIS A 44 -12.34 -3.75 8.04
C HIS A 44 -13.68 -3.50 8.74
N LEU A 45 -14.27 -4.56 9.32
CA LEU A 45 -15.38 -4.45 10.28
C LEU A 45 -14.90 -4.55 11.75
N VAL A 46 -13.69 -5.09 11.91
CA VAL A 46 -13.05 -5.37 13.18
C VAL A 46 -11.66 -4.75 13.13
N THR A 47 -11.24 -4.18 14.26
CA THR A 47 -9.92 -3.58 14.46
C THR A 47 -9.35 -4.03 15.81
N LEU A 48 -8.12 -3.64 16.11
CA LEU A 48 -7.56 -3.75 17.47
C LEU A 48 -8.27 -2.76 18.39
N ALA A 49 -8.51 -3.18 19.63
CA ALA A 49 -9.23 -2.37 20.61
C ALA A 49 -8.43 -1.12 20.99
N ASP A 50 -9.14 -0.05 21.30
CA ASP A 50 -8.55 1.20 21.79
C ASP A 50 -7.94 1.00 23.19
N PRO A 51 -6.92 1.79 23.58
CA PRO A 51 -6.24 1.65 24.86
C PRO A 51 -7.15 1.61 26.09
N GLU A 52 -8.22 2.41 26.11
CA GLU A 52 -9.21 2.45 27.20
C GLU A 52 -9.95 1.13 27.45
N MET A 53 -9.92 0.19 26.48
CA MET A 53 -10.48 -1.16 26.62
C MET A 53 -9.56 -2.14 27.38
N TYR A 54 -8.31 -1.73 27.62
CA TYR A 54 -7.36 -2.47 28.44
C TYR A 54 -7.31 -1.92 29.86
N ASP A 55 -7.27 -0.60 30.01
CA ASP A 55 -7.30 0.08 31.30
C ASP A 55 -7.96 1.45 31.15
N LYS A 56 -8.86 1.81 32.09
CA LYS A 56 -9.55 3.10 32.10
C LYS A 56 -8.56 4.27 32.20
N LYS A 57 -7.38 4.08 32.80
CA LYS A 57 -6.36 5.15 32.90
C LYS A 57 -5.92 5.67 31.52
N TYR A 58 -5.91 4.81 30.51
CA TYR A 58 -5.53 5.17 29.14
C TYR A 58 -6.56 6.04 28.40
N GLN A 59 -7.69 6.38 29.03
CA GLN A 59 -8.59 7.43 28.54
C GLN A 59 -7.91 8.80 28.59
N LYS A 60 -7.06 9.03 29.60
CA LYS A 60 -6.22 10.23 29.70
C LYS A 60 -4.84 9.93 29.13
N TRP A 61 -4.25 10.92 28.47
CA TRP A 61 -2.92 10.79 27.87
C TRP A 61 -1.91 11.36 28.86
N ASN A 62 -1.28 10.48 29.63
CA ASN A 62 -0.19 10.82 30.55
C ASN A 62 1.11 10.20 30.03
N LEU A 63 2.23 10.90 30.18
CA LEU A 63 3.52 10.40 29.70
C LEU A 63 4.03 9.23 30.55
N GLU A 64 3.69 9.25 31.84
CA GLU A 64 4.06 8.26 32.87
C GLU A 64 3.38 6.90 32.65
N ASP A 65 2.28 6.88 31.88
CA ASP A 65 1.54 5.67 31.53
C ASP A 65 2.10 4.95 30.29
N LEU A 66 3.14 5.52 29.64
CA LEU A 66 3.73 4.98 28.42
C LEU A 66 5.04 4.20 28.70
N PRO A 67 5.32 3.13 27.94
CA PRO A 67 4.49 2.59 26.87
C PRO A 67 3.33 1.72 27.37
N MET A 68 2.20 1.79 26.68
CA MET A 68 1.08 0.88 26.81
C MET A 68 1.45 -0.47 26.19
N LEU A 69 1.61 -1.49 27.02
CA LEU A 69 2.01 -2.85 26.64
C LEU A 69 1.06 -3.91 27.20
N PRO A 70 -0.17 -4.04 26.66
CA PRO A 70 -1.05 -5.15 27.05
C PRO A 70 -0.45 -6.50 26.63
N ASP A 71 -0.63 -7.54 27.46
CA ASP A 71 -0.16 -8.91 27.21
C ASP A 71 -0.67 -9.49 25.88
N ARG A 72 -1.93 -9.17 25.54
CA ARG A 72 -2.57 -9.56 24.28
C ARG A 72 -3.50 -8.47 23.80
N LEU A 73 -3.38 -8.13 22.52
CA LEU A 73 -4.28 -7.18 21.89
C LEU A 73 -5.65 -7.82 21.65
N LYS A 74 -6.70 -7.07 21.98
CA LYS A 74 -8.10 -7.48 21.86
C LYS A 74 -8.64 -6.98 20.53
N LEU A 75 -9.54 -7.75 19.92
CA LEU A 75 -10.31 -7.28 18.77
C LEU A 75 -11.56 -6.51 19.21
N SER A 76 -11.88 -5.43 18.50
CA SER A 76 -13.08 -4.60 18.69
C SER A 76 -13.83 -4.41 17.37
N VAL A 77 -15.16 -4.30 17.44
CA VAL A 77 -15.98 -4.01 16.25
C VAL A 77 -15.95 -2.51 16.01
N ILE A 78 -15.70 -2.10 14.76
CA ILE A 78 -15.73 -0.68 14.38
C ILE A 78 -17.18 -0.21 14.44
N LYS A 79 -17.47 0.79 15.29
CA LYS A 79 -18.83 1.26 15.62
C LYS A 79 -19.67 1.55 14.38
N GLN A 80 -19.10 2.27 13.41
CA GLN A 80 -19.76 2.68 12.16
C GLN A 80 -20.17 1.48 11.30
N SER A 81 -19.43 0.38 11.38
CA SER A 81 -19.65 -0.84 10.60
C SER A 81 -20.41 -1.94 11.36
N GLY A 82 -20.85 -1.66 12.59
CA GLY A 82 -21.43 -2.65 13.50
C GLY A 82 -22.68 -3.36 12.94
N LYS A 83 -23.51 -2.65 12.16
CA LYS A 83 -24.68 -3.25 11.49
C LYS A 83 -24.24 -4.36 10.54
N GLN A 84 -23.25 -4.12 9.68
CA GLN A 84 -22.77 -5.11 8.74
C GLN A 84 -22.05 -6.27 9.46
N PHE A 85 -21.26 -5.97 10.50
CA PHE A 85 -20.65 -7.01 11.33
C PHE A 85 -21.71 -7.95 11.91
N ASN A 86 -22.82 -7.42 12.43
CA ASN A 86 -23.90 -8.22 12.98
C ASN A 86 -24.60 -9.06 11.90
N SER A 87 -24.81 -8.52 10.70
CA SER A 87 -25.32 -9.31 9.56
C SER A 87 -24.40 -10.48 9.21
N VAL A 88 -23.09 -10.23 9.07
CA VAL A 88 -22.09 -11.28 8.78
C VAL A 88 -22.04 -12.31 9.91
N LYS A 89 -21.98 -11.85 11.17
CA LYS A 89 -21.97 -12.70 12.37
C LYS A 89 -23.21 -13.60 12.42
N SER A 90 -24.39 -13.06 12.12
CA SER A 90 -25.63 -13.84 12.06
C SER A 90 -25.53 -14.98 11.05
N GLN A 91 -25.03 -14.69 9.82
CA GLN A 91 -24.85 -15.74 8.80
C GLN A 91 -23.77 -16.76 9.20
N LEU A 92 -22.65 -16.31 9.80
CA LEU A 92 -21.59 -17.19 10.28
C LEU A 92 -22.07 -18.16 11.37
N ASN A 93 -23.00 -17.74 12.23
CA ASN A 93 -23.52 -18.54 13.34
C ASN A 93 -24.74 -19.40 12.97
N ARG A 94 -25.25 -19.35 11.74
CA ARG A 94 -26.36 -20.21 11.32
C ARG A 94 -26.03 -21.70 11.49
N ASN A 95 -27.02 -22.48 11.94
CA ASN A 95 -26.87 -23.92 12.18
C ASN A 95 -26.73 -24.73 10.88
N ASP A 96 -27.28 -24.24 9.77
CA ASP A 96 -27.16 -24.88 8.45
C ASP A 96 -25.83 -24.55 7.75
N VAL A 97 -24.98 -23.70 8.33
CA VAL A 97 -23.64 -23.40 7.79
C VAL A 97 -22.61 -24.31 8.43
N ASN A 98 -21.94 -25.16 7.64
CA ASN A 98 -20.94 -26.11 8.13
C ASN A 98 -19.48 -25.69 7.84
N GLU A 99 -19.25 -24.81 6.86
CA GLU A 99 -17.92 -24.32 6.52
C GLU A 99 -17.93 -22.85 6.08
N ILE A 100 -16.76 -22.21 6.15
CA ILE A 100 -16.53 -20.82 5.75
C ILE A 100 -15.52 -20.79 4.61
N ILE A 101 -15.84 -20.08 3.54
CA ILE A 101 -14.98 -19.82 2.39
C ILE A 101 -14.58 -18.35 2.44
N ILE A 102 -13.31 -18.08 2.71
CA ILE A 102 -12.74 -16.74 2.63
C ILE A 102 -12.58 -16.38 1.15
N ALA A 103 -13.21 -15.29 0.73
CA ALA A 103 -13.21 -14.76 -0.63
C ALA A 103 -12.87 -13.25 -0.66
N THR A 104 -12.11 -12.78 0.33
CA THR A 104 -11.50 -11.45 0.35
C THR A 104 -10.34 -11.35 -0.63
N ASP A 105 -9.78 -10.15 -0.85
CA ASP A 105 -8.72 -9.95 -1.84
C ASP A 105 -7.52 -10.87 -1.59
N ALA A 106 -6.86 -11.33 -2.66
CA ALA A 106 -5.76 -12.30 -2.62
C ALA A 106 -4.45 -11.69 -2.10
N GLY A 107 -4.42 -11.38 -0.79
CA GLY A 107 -3.28 -10.76 -0.13
C GLY A 107 -3.36 -10.86 1.39
N ARG A 108 -2.34 -10.31 2.06
CA ARG A 108 -2.21 -10.30 3.52
C ARG A 108 -3.39 -9.63 4.21
N GLU A 109 -3.77 -8.43 3.76
CA GLU A 109 -4.86 -7.68 4.36
C GLU A 109 -6.20 -8.38 4.18
N GLY A 110 -6.43 -9.02 3.01
CA GLY A 110 -7.63 -9.82 2.78
C GLY A 110 -7.77 -10.98 3.78
N GLU A 111 -6.67 -11.68 4.11
CA GLU A 111 -6.68 -12.71 5.16
C GLU A 111 -7.04 -12.11 6.54
N LEU A 112 -6.45 -10.97 6.88
CA LEU A 112 -6.67 -10.28 8.15
C LEU A 112 -8.14 -9.89 8.33
N VAL A 113 -8.72 -9.21 7.34
CA VAL A 113 -10.11 -8.75 7.34
C VAL A 113 -11.07 -9.90 7.63
N ALA A 114 -10.96 -11.00 6.86
CA ALA A 114 -11.86 -12.12 7.01
C ALA A 114 -11.68 -12.82 8.38
N ARG A 115 -10.43 -13.08 8.78
CA ARG A 115 -10.15 -13.85 10.00
C ARG A 115 -10.45 -13.09 11.27
N TRP A 116 -10.27 -11.78 11.31
CA TRP A 116 -10.70 -10.96 12.45
C TRP A 116 -12.22 -10.95 12.61
N ILE A 117 -12.97 -10.90 11.51
CA ILE A 117 -14.44 -11.03 11.55
C ILE A 117 -14.85 -12.39 12.10
N ILE A 118 -14.24 -13.47 11.62
CA ILE A 118 -14.52 -14.85 12.07
C ILE A 118 -14.18 -15.00 13.57
N ALA A 119 -12.98 -14.56 13.97
CA ALA A 119 -12.51 -14.62 15.35
C ALA A 119 -13.42 -13.80 16.29
N LYS A 120 -13.77 -12.56 15.91
CA LYS A 120 -14.67 -11.71 16.71
C LYS A 120 -16.10 -12.25 16.75
N SER A 121 -16.52 -12.99 15.74
CA SER A 121 -17.80 -13.70 15.69
C SER A 121 -17.84 -14.95 16.56
N LYS A 122 -16.69 -15.40 17.08
CA LYS A 122 -16.52 -16.60 17.92
C LYS A 122 -16.98 -17.90 17.23
N VAL A 123 -16.75 -18.01 15.93
CA VAL A 123 -17.14 -19.17 15.13
C VAL A 123 -15.94 -20.07 14.88
N ASN A 124 -16.09 -21.36 15.17
CA ASN A 124 -15.07 -22.39 14.94
C ASN A 124 -15.56 -23.41 13.91
N LYS A 125 -15.64 -22.99 12.64
CA LYS A 125 -16.04 -23.84 11.51
C LYS A 125 -14.85 -24.03 10.57
N PRO A 126 -14.74 -25.17 9.86
CA PRO A 126 -13.72 -25.39 8.84
C PRO A 126 -13.61 -24.22 7.85
N ILE A 127 -12.39 -23.80 7.55
CA ILE A 127 -12.09 -22.68 6.67
C ILE A 127 -11.46 -23.18 5.36
N LYS A 128 -12.02 -22.72 4.24
CA LYS A 128 -11.43 -22.80 2.91
C LYS A 128 -11.10 -21.40 2.39
N ARG A 129 -10.21 -21.31 1.42
CA ARG A 129 -9.76 -20.06 0.80
C ARG A 129 -9.95 -20.11 -0.70
N LEU A 130 -10.71 -19.16 -1.23
CA LEU A 130 -10.80 -18.85 -2.65
C LEU A 130 -9.69 -17.87 -3.02
N TRP A 131 -8.68 -18.28 -3.79
CA TRP A 131 -7.53 -17.43 -4.12
C TRP A 131 -7.53 -17.03 -5.59
N ILE A 132 -8.17 -15.90 -5.90
CA ILE A 132 -8.32 -15.39 -7.27
C ILE A 132 -7.90 -13.91 -7.35
N SER A 133 -7.25 -13.52 -8.45
CA SER A 133 -6.88 -12.13 -8.76
C SER A 133 -7.84 -11.45 -9.75
N SER A 134 -8.80 -12.20 -10.29
CA SER A 134 -9.79 -11.74 -11.26
C SER A 134 -11.19 -12.18 -10.81
N VAL A 135 -12.17 -11.30 -11.01
CA VAL A 135 -13.58 -11.54 -10.66
C VAL A 135 -14.44 -11.94 -11.87
N THR A 136 -13.81 -12.39 -12.96
CA THR A 136 -14.56 -12.93 -14.11
C THR A 136 -15.26 -14.24 -13.74
N ASP A 137 -16.39 -14.54 -14.38
CA ASP A 137 -17.15 -15.77 -14.18
C ASP A 137 -16.28 -17.03 -14.26
N LYS A 138 -15.36 -17.07 -15.24
CA LYS A 138 -14.43 -18.18 -15.42
C LYS A 138 -13.47 -18.31 -14.24
N ALA A 139 -12.82 -17.21 -13.84
CA ALA A 139 -11.89 -17.22 -12.70
C ALA A 139 -12.57 -17.63 -11.39
N ILE A 140 -13.81 -17.17 -11.16
CA ILE A 140 -14.59 -17.57 -9.98
C ILE A 140 -14.90 -19.08 -10.04
N LYS A 141 -15.42 -19.60 -11.16
CA LYS A 141 -15.73 -21.04 -11.31
C LYS A 141 -14.49 -21.93 -11.10
N ASP A 142 -13.38 -21.57 -11.74
CA ASP A 142 -12.11 -22.30 -11.64
C ASP A 142 -11.55 -22.22 -10.21
N GLY A 143 -11.68 -21.07 -9.56
CA GLY A 143 -11.26 -20.86 -8.18
C GLY A 143 -12.08 -21.68 -7.17
N PHE A 144 -13.40 -21.74 -7.32
CA PHE A 144 -14.26 -22.58 -6.47
C PHE A 144 -14.03 -24.07 -6.66
N SER A 145 -13.59 -24.49 -7.85
CA SER A 145 -13.20 -25.88 -8.11
C SER A 145 -11.86 -26.25 -7.44
N ASN A 146 -11.04 -25.24 -7.11
CA ASN A 146 -9.67 -25.42 -6.59
C ASN A 146 -9.46 -24.76 -5.21
N LEU A 147 -10.50 -24.71 -4.37
CA LEU A 147 -10.42 -24.14 -3.03
C LEU A 147 -9.30 -24.78 -2.21
N LYS A 148 -8.52 -23.93 -1.55
CA LYS A 148 -7.41 -24.37 -0.70
C LYS A 148 -7.85 -24.42 0.76
N PRO A 149 -7.26 -25.30 1.59
CA PRO A 149 -7.46 -25.25 3.04
C PRO A 149 -7.02 -23.90 3.60
N GLY A 150 -7.77 -23.32 4.53
CA GLY A 150 -7.42 -22.04 5.15
C GLY A 150 -6.04 -22.05 5.83
N LYS A 151 -5.58 -23.21 6.30
CA LYS A 151 -4.24 -23.39 6.90
C LYS A 151 -3.09 -23.02 5.94
N ALA A 152 -3.28 -23.16 4.63
CA ALA A 152 -2.26 -22.81 3.64
C ALA A 152 -1.89 -21.31 3.64
N TYR A 153 -2.74 -20.44 4.19
CA TYR A 153 -2.56 -18.99 4.24
C TYR A 153 -2.37 -18.46 5.66
N GLU A 154 -2.14 -19.35 6.63
CA GLU A 154 -2.03 -18.99 8.04
C GLU A 154 -0.81 -18.09 8.33
N ASN A 155 0.34 -18.37 7.71
CA ASN A 155 1.52 -17.50 7.82
C ASN A 155 1.26 -16.11 7.22
N LEU A 156 0.47 -16.04 6.15
CA LEU A 156 0.11 -14.78 5.50
C LEU A 156 -0.78 -13.92 6.43
N TYR A 157 -1.74 -14.57 7.08
CA TYR A 157 -2.54 -13.96 8.14
C TYR A 157 -1.68 -13.48 9.30
N PHE A 158 -0.80 -14.31 9.85
CA PHE A 158 0.05 -13.91 10.98
C PHE A 158 0.99 -12.77 10.64
N ALA A 159 1.51 -12.72 9.41
CA ALA A 159 2.28 -11.58 8.95
C ALA A 159 1.45 -10.28 9.00
N ALA A 160 0.19 -10.32 8.55
CA ALA A 160 -0.74 -9.20 8.62
C ALA A 160 -1.04 -8.77 10.07
N VAL A 161 -1.32 -9.74 10.95
CA VAL A 161 -1.53 -9.49 12.40
C VAL A 161 -0.30 -8.79 12.99
N ALA A 162 0.89 -9.36 12.82
CA ALA A 162 2.12 -8.80 13.37
C ALA A 162 2.36 -7.35 12.91
N ARG A 163 2.01 -7.03 11.65
CA ARG A 163 2.07 -5.65 11.15
C ARG A 163 1.06 -4.75 11.87
N SER A 164 -0.21 -5.16 11.96
CA SER A 164 -1.24 -4.36 12.63
C SER A 164 -0.91 -4.11 14.11
N GLU A 165 -0.38 -5.12 14.80
CA GLU A 165 0.04 -5.01 16.20
C GLU A 165 1.25 -4.08 16.33
N ALA A 166 2.27 -4.21 15.47
CA ALA A 166 3.41 -3.29 15.47
C ALA A 166 3.01 -1.84 15.21
N ASP A 167 2.09 -1.61 14.26
CA ASP A 167 1.58 -0.28 13.95
C ASP A 167 0.74 0.28 15.12
N TRP A 168 0.01 -0.57 15.86
CA TRP A 168 -0.70 -0.19 17.09
C TRP A 168 0.29 0.23 18.19
N TYR A 169 1.30 -0.60 18.48
CA TYR A 169 2.28 -0.34 19.54
C TYR A 169 3.11 0.91 19.25
N ILE A 170 3.67 1.03 18.04
CA ILE A 170 4.52 2.16 17.67
C ILE A 170 3.66 3.42 17.54
N GLY A 171 2.58 3.34 16.77
CA GLY A 171 1.76 4.50 16.43
C GLY A 171 1.14 5.14 17.66
N LEU A 172 0.43 4.36 18.48
CA LEU A 172 -0.27 4.90 19.64
C LEU A 172 0.69 5.39 20.71
N ASN A 173 1.73 4.63 21.05
CA ASN A 173 2.68 5.06 22.09
C ASN A 173 3.46 6.30 21.67
N ALA A 174 4.03 6.32 20.45
CA ALA A 174 4.82 7.46 20.01
C ALA A 174 3.95 8.72 19.79
N THR A 175 2.75 8.57 19.22
CA THR A 175 1.82 9.71 19.05
C THR A 175 1.41 10.29 20.41
N ARG A 176 1.05 9.44 21.39
CA ARG A 176 0.72 9.90 22.74
C ARG A 176 1.90 10.57 23.43
N ALA A 177 3.10 10.00 23.33
CA ALA A 177 4.32 10.57 23.92
C ALA A 177 4.67 11.94 23.34
N LEU A 178 4.66 12.08 22.00
CA LEU A 178 4.94 13.37 21.36
C LEU A 178 3.85 14.40 21.69
N THR A 179 2.58 13.99 21.63
CA THR A 179 1.47 14.91 21.86
C THR A 179 1.46 15.45 23.28
N THR A 180 1.71 14.60 24.27
CA THR A 180 1.78 15.01 25.67
C THR A 180 3.02 15.84 25.97
N LYS A 181 4.19 15.43 25.47
CA LYS A 181 5.47 16.14 25.71
C LYS A 181 5.49 17.55 25.13
N TYR A 182 4.95 17.75 23.93
CA TYR A 182 4.97 19.04 23.23
C TYR A 182 3.67 19.81 23.33
N ASN A 183 2.65 19.26 24.01
CA ASN A 183 1.30 19.83 24.10
C ASN A 183 0.72 20.25 22.73
N ALA A 184 0.93 19.42 21.71
CA ALA A 184 0.54 19.66 20.33
C ALA A 184 0.17 18.34 19.65
N GLN A 185 -0.82 18.33 18.74
CA GLN A 185 -1.21 17.09 18.06
C GLN A 185 -0.14 16.63 17.07
N LEU A 186 0.70 15.67 17.53
CA LEU A 186 1.84 15.17 16.77
C LEU A 186 1.67 13.68 16.52
N ASN A 187 1.32 13.34 15.27
CA ASN A 187 1.17 11.96 14.83
C ASN A 187 2.55 11.36 14.55
N CYS A 188 2.78 10.17 15.08
CA CYS A 188 3.95 9.36 14.77
C CYS A 188 3.52 7.98 14.30
N GLY A 189 4.23 7.44 13.32
CA GLY A 189 3.99 6.09 12.86
C GLY A 189 5.13 5.58 11.99
N ARG A 190 5.29 4.27 11.97
CA ARG A 190 6.37 3.56 11.28
C ARG A 190 6.48 3.89 9.78
N VAL A 191 5.39 4.31 9.13
CA VAL A 191 5.36 4.68 7.71
C VAL A 191 5.36 6.20 7.52
N GLN A 192 4.43 6.91 8.16
CA GLN A 192 4.28 8.36 7.96
C GLN A 192 5.52 9.15 8.41
N THR A 193 6.17 8.75 9.51
CA THR A 193 7.29 9.50 10.09
C THR A 193 8.53 9.42 9.19
N PRO A 194 8.96 8.25 8.69
CA PRO A 194 10.02 8.20 7.68
C PRO A 194 9.70 8.96 6.40
N THR A 195 8.45 8.92 5.91
CA THR A 195 8.06 9.67 4.71
C THR A 195 8.24 11.18 4.89
N VAL A 196 7.80 11.72 6.04
CA VAL A 196 8.01 13.14 6.38
C VAL A 196 9.50 13.44 6.57
N ALA A 197 10.26 12.53 7.18
CA ALA A 197 11.70 12.69 7.34
C ALA A 197 12.45 12.76 6.00
N MET A 198 12.02 12.03 4.97
CA MET A 198 12.58 12.13 3.61
C MET A 198 12.36 13.51 2.99
N ILE A 199 11.18 14.11 3.22
CA ILE A 199 10.87 15.47 2.76
C ILE A 199 11.72 16.49 3.52
N ALA A 200 11.81 16.36 4.84
CA ALA A 200 12.63 17.24 5.68
C ALA A 200 14.12 17.18 5.27
N ALA A 201 14.67 15.99 5.05
CA ALA A 201 16.05 15.83 4.59
C ALA A 201 16.30 16.51 3.24
N ARG A 202 15.36 16.38 2.28
CA ARG A 202 15.46 17.07 0.99
C ARG A 202 15.36 18.60 1.14
N GLU A 203 14.51 19.09 2.04
CA GLU A 203 14.42 20.52 2.32
C GLU A 203 15.72 21.06 2.94
N ASP A 204 16.34 20.29 3.84
CA ASP A 204 17.64 20.65 4.42
C ASP A 204 18.76 20.65 3.38
N GLU A 205 18.76 19.70 2.44
CA GLU A 205 19.68 19.73 1.28
C GLU A 205 19.50 21.02 0.46
N ILE A 206 18.26 21.44 0.20
CA ILE A 206 17.95 22.66 -0.57
C ILE A 206 18.40 23.92 0.19
N LYS A 207 18.08 24.02 1.48
CA LYS A 207 18.45 25.17 2.31
C LYS A 207 19.96 25.35 2.45
N ASN A 208 20.69 24.23 2.54
CA ASN A 208 22.14 24.24 2.68
C ASN A 208 22.89 24.24 1.35
N PHE A 209 22.18 24.10 0.21
CA PHE A 209 22.80 24.19 -1.10
C PHE A 209 23.35 25.59 -1.33
N LYS A 210 24.65 25.69 -1.59
CA LYS A 210 25.33 26.93 -1.97
C LYS A 210 25.56 26.89 -3.48
N PRO A 211 24.78 27.64 -4.30
CA PRO A 211 24.98 27.69 -5.73
C PRO A 211 26.41 28.14 -6.05
N GLN A 212 27.06 27.43 -6.96
CA GLN A 212 28.39 27.79 -7.46
C GLN A 212 28.31 28.04 -8.96
N VAL A 213 28.89 29.15 -9.40
CA VAL A 213 28.98 29.48 -10.82
C VAL A 213 30.02 28.58 -11.45
N TYR A 214 29.63 27.86 -12.49
CA TYR A 214 30.54 27.14 -13.36
C TYR A 214 30.45 27.71 -14.77
N TYR A 215 31.53 27.51 -15.52
CA TYR A 215 31.71 27.97 -16.88
C TYR A 215 31.97 26.75 -17.77
N GLY A 216 31.46 26.80 -18.99
CA GLY A 216 31.70 25.80 -20.02
C GLY A 216 31.78 26.51 -21.36
N ILE A 217 32.23 25.79 -22.39
CA ILE A 217 32.34 26.34 -23.75
C ILE A 217 31.38 25.57 -24.64
N GLU A 218 30.64 26.33 -25.43
CA GLU A 218 29.72 25.81 -26.43
C GLU A 218 30.04 26.46 -27.77
N ALA A 219 30.36 25.64 -28.77
CA ALA A 219 30.60 26.10 -30.13
C ALA A 219 29.36 25.83 -30.99
N GLN A 220 28.81 26.91 -31.55
CA GLN A 220 27.74 26.86 -32.52
C GLN A 220 28.35 26.73 -33.92
N THR A 221 28.12 25.60 -34.58
CA THR A 221 28.53 25.40 -35.98
C THR A 221 27.32 25.58 -36.90
N GLY A 222 27.52 25.52 -38.22
CA GLY A 222 26.40 25.60 -39.18
C GLY A 222 25.40 24.44 -39.09
N SER A 223 25.76 23.30 -38.46
CA SER A 223 24.95 22.07 -38.47
C SER A 223 24.80 21.39 -37.11
N VAL A 224 25.75 21.56 -36.19
CA VAL A 224 25.75 20.91 -34.87
C VAL A 224 26.23 21.85 -33.76
N LYS A 225 25.77 21.57 -32.54
CA LYS A 225 26.23 22.25 -31.32
C LYS A 225 27.26 21.38 -30.63
N LEU A 226 28.44 21.91 -30.39
CA LEU A 226 29.55 21.20 -29.76
C LEU A 226 29.74 21.70 -28.33
N THR A 227 29.82 20.78 -27.37
CA THR A 227 30.12 21.07 -25.96
C THR A 227 31.57 20.73 -25.69
N TRP A 228 32.35 21.69 -25.19
CA TRP A 228 33.74 21.45 -24.81
C TRP A 228 33.86 20.45 -23.67
N GLN A 229 34.96 19.70 -23.71
CA GLN A 229 35.32 18.72 -22.70
C GLN A 229 36.82 18.83 -22.42
N ASP A 230 37.21 18.82 -21.15
CA ASP A 230 38.62 18.73 -20.77
C ASP A 230 39.18 17.31 -20.96
N THR A 231 40.49 17.14 -20.72
CA THR A 231 41.18 15.85 -20.85
C THR A 231 40.64 14.77 -19.91
N ASN A 232 39.92 15.14 -18.85
CA ASN A 232 39.35 14.23 -17.86
C ASN A 232 37.87 13.93 -18.12
N GLY A 233 37.31 14.47 -19.20
CA GLY A 233 35.91 14.26 -19.54
C GLY A 233 34.94 15.28 -18.94
N ASN A 234 35.41 16.32 -18.25
CA ASN A 234 34.54 17.34 -17.65
C ASN A 234 34.13 18.39 -18.68
N ASN A 235 32.84 18.73 -18.70
CA ASN A 235 32.29 19.76 -19.59
C ASN A 235 32.15 21.14 -18.93
N ARG A 236 32.65 21.30 -17.69
CA ARG A 236 32.46 22.48 -16.84
C ARG A 236 33.72 22.75 -16.01
N SER A 237 33.96 24.02 -15.69
CA SER A 237 35.07 24.50 -14.87
C SER A 237 34.58 25.64 -13.96
N PHE A 238 35.06 25.70 -12.71
CA PHE A 238 34.79 26.84 -11.82
C PHE A 238 35.73 28.04 -12.09
N ASN A 239 36.79 27.84 -12.88
CA ASN A 239 37.73 28.88 -13.24
C ASN A 239 37.28 29.58 -14.54
N LYS A 240 36.79 30.81 -14.41
CA LYS A 240 36.35 31.66 -15.53
C LYS A 240 37.50 32.01 -16.48
N GLU A 241 38.63 32.46 -15.92
CA GLU A 241 39.79 32.93 -16.69
C GLU A 241 40.35 31.83 -17.58
N LYS A 242 40.40 30.60 -17.07
CA LYS A 242 40.76 29.41 -17.85
C LYS A 242 39.83 29.27 -19.07
N ILE A 243 38.52 29.32 -18.86
CA ILE A 243 37.54 29.19 -19.94
C ILE A 243 37.66 30.35 -20.94
N ASP A 244 37.74 31.58 -20.47
CA ASP A 244 37.90 32.77 -21.32
C ASP A 244 39.19 32.71 -22.16
N SER A 245 40.29 32.22 -21.58
CA SER A 245 41.56 32.04 -22.29
C SER A 245 41.46 30.98 -23.39
N ILE A 246 40.78 29.87 -23.13
CA ILE A 246 40.54 28.82 -24.12
C ILE A 246 39.67 29.38 -25.26
N VAL A 247 38.57 30.05 -24.94
CA VAL A 247 37.69 30.67 -25.96
C VAL A 247 38.47 31.66 -26.84
N LYS A 248 39.30 32.52 -26.24
CA LYS A 248 40.16 33.45 -26.98
C LYS A 248 41.16 32.74 -27.88
N SER A 249 41.74 31.62 -27.42
CA SER A 249 42.70 30.85 -28.21
C SER A 249 42.07 30.10 -29.39
N LEU A 250 40.78 29.74 -29.27
CA LEU A 250 40.08 28.96 -30.28
C LEU A 250 39.62 29.81 -31.48
N ASP A 251 39.25 31.09 -31.27
CA ASP A 251 38.80 32.02 -32.32
C ASP A 251 37.82 31.38 -33.36
N LYS A 252 37.71 31.90 -34.59
CA LYS A 252 36.94 31.32 -35.71
C LYS A 252 37.65 30.14 -36.39
N GLN A 253 38.29 29.27 -35.62
CA GLN A 253 38.95 28.08 -36.17
C GLN A 253 37.95 27.01 -36.60
N ASN A 254 38.33 26.23 -37.62
CA ASN A 254 37.55 25.10 -38.07
C ASN A 254 37.74 23.91 -37.11
N ALA A 255 36.64 23.32 -36.63
CA ALA A 255 36.69 22.08 -35.87
C ALA A 255 36.91 20.89 -36.82
N THR A 256 37.77 19.95 -36.43
CA THR A 256 37.99 18.69 -37.17
C THR A 256 37.38 17.53 -36.40
N VAL A 257 36.64 16.67 -37.10
CA VAL A 257 36.08 15.45 -36.51
C VAL A 257 37.19 14.42 -36.33
N VAL A 258 37.51 14.08 -35.08
CA VAL A 258 38.56 13.11 -34.75
C VAL A 258 38.02 11.69 -34.66
N GLU A 259 36.78 11.52 -34.18
CA GLU A 259 36.15 10.23 -33.98
C GLU A 259 34.62 10.34 -34.15
N ILE A 260 34.01 9.30 -34.73
CA ILE A 260 32.55 9.14 -34.77
C ILE A 260 32.22 7.75 -34.22
N ASP A 261 31.66 7.70 -33.01
CA ASP A 261 31.13 6.48 -32.42
C ASP A 261 29.62 6.37 -32.69
N LYS A 262 29.21 5.36 -33.47
CA LYS A 262 27.81 5.08 -33.78
C LYS A 262 27.39 3.76 -33.18
N LYS A 263 26.61 3.83 -32.10
CA LYS A 263 26.06 2.66 -31.41
C LYS A 263 24.57 2.51 -31.67
N GLN A 264 24.16 1.32 -32.12
CA GLN A 264 22.74 0.98 -32.20
C GLN A 264 22.21 0.73 -30.79
N LYS A 265 21.31 1.61 -30.32
CA LYS A 265 20.60 1.42 -29.05
C LYS A 265 19.24 0.78 -29.31
N LYS A 266 18.97 -0.34 -28.65
CA LYS A 266 17.64 -0.96 -28.61
C LYS A 266 17.00 -0.62 -27.27
N SER A 267 15.82 -0.03 -27.31
CA SER A 267 14.96 0.13 -26.13
C SER A 267 13.79 -0.84 -26.25
N PHE A 268 13.49 -1.56 -25.17
CA PHE A 268 12.29 -2.36 -25.09
C PHE A 268 11.13 -1.51 -24.58
N SER A 269 9.91 -1.98 -24.81
CA SER A 269 8.72 -1.41 -24.18
C SER A 269 8.80 -1.58 -22.66
N PRO A 270 8.26 -0.62 -21.89
CA PRO A 270 8.15 -0.79 -20.43
C PRO A 270 7.24 -1.97 -20.09
N GLY A 271 7.32 -2.43 -18.85
CA GLY A 271 6.42 -3.44 -18.31
C GLY A 271 4.96 -2.97 -18.27
N LEU A 272 4.05 -3.89 -17.94
CA LEU A 272 2.69 -3.51 -17.59
C LEU A 272 2.69 -2.76 -16.26
N TYR A 273 1.77 -1.81 -16.11
CA TYR A 273 1.67 -1.00 -14.91
C TYR A 273 1.41 -1.83 -13.65
N ASP A 274 2.17 -1.54 -12.60
CA ASP A 274 1.68 -1.66 -11.23
C ASP A 274 0.98 -0.36 -10.79
N LEU A 275 0.38 -0.37 -9.60
CA LEU A 275 -0.37 0.79 -9.10
C LEU A 275 0.53 2.02 -8.91
N THR A 276 1.77 1.84 -8.46
CA THR A 276 2.70 2.94 -8.18
C THR A 276 3.18 3.60 -9.46
N GLU A 277 3.55 2.82 -10.48
CA GLU A 277 3.92 3.34 -11.78
C GLU A 277 2.76 4.06 -12.44
N LEU A 278 1.54 3.50 -12.36
CA LEU A 278 0.34 4.16 -12.88
C LEU A 278 0.08 5.51 -12.21
N GLN A 279 0.17 5.56 -10.87
CA GLN A 279 0.01 6.81 -10.11
C GLN A 279 1.07 7.84 -10.49
N ARG A 280 2.34 7.43 -10.64
CA ARG A 280 3.44 8.32 -11.05
C ARG A 280 3.22 8.89 -12.44
N ASP A 281 2.84 8.05 -13.40
CA ASP A 281 2.60 8.48 -14.77
C ASP A 281 1.35 9.35 -14.89
N ALA A 282 0.28 9.02 -14.16
CA ALA A 282 -0.93 9.83 -14.11
C ALA A 282 -0.67 11.21 -13.48
N ASN A 283 0.12 11.27 -12.41
CA ASN A 283 0.56 12.53 -11.82
C ASN A 283 1.38 13.35 -12.81
N LYS A 284 2.36 12.74 -13.47
CA LYS A 284 3.24 13.42 -14.44
C LYS A 284 2.49 13.94 -15.67
N LYS A 285 1.52 13.17 -16.19
CA LYS A 285 0.79 13.49 -17.43
C LYS A 285 -0.44 14.36 -17.20
N PHE A 286 -1.13 14.17 -16.08
CA PHE A 286 -2.46 14.75 -15.85
C PHE A 286 -2.58 15.50 -14.51
N GLY A 287 -1.55 15.52 -13.67
CA GLY A 287 -1.58 16.19 -12.37
C GLY A 287 -2.46 15.49 -11.33
N TYR A 288 -2.87 14.24 -11.56
CA TYR A 288 -3.68 13.50 -10.60
C TYR A 288 -2.89 13.19 -9.34
N SER A 289 -3.52 13.33 -8.17
CA SER A 289 -2.96 12.86 -6.91
C SER A 289 -2.94 11.32 -6.88
N ALA A 290 -2.03 10.76 -6.09
CA ALA A 290 -2.01 9.34 -5.80
C ALA A 290 -3.27 8.88 -5.05
#